data_AF-A0A2N0MBQ3-F1
#
_entry.id   AF-A0A2N0MBQ3-F1
#
_cell.length_a   1.000
_cell.length_b   1.000
_cell.length_c   1.000
_cell.angle_alpha   90.00
_cell.angle_beta   90.00
_cell.angle_gamma   90.00
#
_symmetry.space_group_name_H-M   'P 1'
#
loop_
_entity.id
_entity.type
_entity.pdbx_description
1 polymer ?
#
loop_
_entity_poly.entity_id
_entity_poly.type
_entity_poly.pdbx_seq_one_letter_code
_entity_poly.pdbx_strand_id
1 'polypeptide(L)'
;MIESLVPFNLQQWIQENGDSFRPSGGSKTVFKDSQLMIFVSAGPNTRGDFHVTDSPEFFYQLEGGIVIEYIEDGKRLKSRVQEGEVALMPGMVPHSPQRPAGTLGLVIERIRRPDDIDGFHWYCNNCDAKLYEVAKWDGKVLRDSQELTKGFESNEELRTCKSCGKVQPIAAGPRI
;
A
#
# COMPACT_ATOMS: atom_id res chain seq x y z
N MET A 1 4.32 3.37 -25.07
CA MET A 1 3.59 2.10 -24.92
C MET A 1 4.55 0.98 -25.25
N ILE A 2 4.50 -0.16 -24.54
CA ILE A 2 5.37 -1.31 -24.84
C ILE A 2 5.22 -1.71 -26.31
N GLU A 3 6.33 -1.64 -27.06
CA GLU A 3 6.33 -1.75 -28.54
C GLU A 3 6.48 -3.19 -29.04
N SER A 4 7.00 -4.10 -28.20
CA SER A 4 7.20 -5.51 -28.56
C SER A 4 7.15 -6.45 -27.35
N LEU A 5 6.76 -7.71 -27.58
CA LEU A 5 6.70 -8.76 -26.56
C LEU A 5 8.10 -9.38 -26.37
N VAL A 6 8.77 -9.03 -25.27
CA VAL A 6 10.05 -9.63 -24.87
C VAL A 6 9.90 -10.25 -23.48
N PRO A 7 9.85 -11.59 -23.37
CA PRO A 7 9.77 -12.26 -22.06
C PRO A 7 11.12 -12.21 -21.35
N PHE A 8 11.10 -12.16 -20.01
CA PHE A 8 12.28 -12.29 -19.16
C PHE A 8 11.96 -13.03 -17.87
N ASN A 9 12.99 -13.49 -17.16
CA ASN A 9 12.84 -14.17 -15.88
C ASN A 9 12.67 -13.13 -14.75
N LEU A 10 11.51 -13.11 -14.09
CA LEU A 10 11.22 -12.14 -13.02
C LEU A 10 12.17 -12.26 -11.83
N GLN A 11 12.54 -13.48 -11.44
CA GLN A 11 13.45 -13.71 -10.30
C GLN A 11 14.85 -13.16 -10.57
N GLN A 12 15.36 -13.38 -11.78
CA GLN A 12 16.61 -12.79 -12.22
C GLN A 12 16.52 -11.25 -12.22
N TRP A 13 15.44 -10.67 -12.73
CA TRP A 13 15.23 -9.23 -12.71
C TRP A 13 15.21 -8.68 -11.28
N ILE A 14 14.58 -9.37 -10.32
CA ILE A 14 14.58 -8.97 -8.90
C ILE A 14 16.02 -8.95 -8.36
N GLN A 15 16.81 -9.98 -8.64
CA GLN A 15 18.21 -10.05 -8.20
C GLN A 15 19.05 -8.92 -8.77
N GLU A 16 18.93 -8.65 -10.07
CA GLU A 16 19.62 -7.55 -10.77
C GLU A 16 19.21 -6.16 -10.26
N ASN A 17 18.00 -6.05 -9.69
CA ASN A 17 17.45 -4.81 -9.16
C ASN A 17 17.46 -4.74 -7.62
N GLY A 18 18.24 -5.60 -6.96
CA GLY A 18 18.29 -5.76 -5.50
C GLY A 18 18.43 -4.46 -4.71
N ASP A 19 19.19 -3.49 -5.24
CA ASP A 19 19.39 -2.19 -4.60
C ASP A 19 18.12 -1.35 -4.48
N SER A 20 17.14 -1.54 -5.38
CA SER A 20 15.87 -0.81 -5.32
C SER A 20 14.95 -1.29 -4.19
N PHE A 21 15.30 -2.41 -3.56
CA PHE A 21 14.59 -2.99 -2.44
C PHE A 21 15.32 -2.72 -1.10
N ARG A 22 16.38 -1.88 -1.13
CA ARG A 22 17.23 -1.55 0.03
C ARG A 22 17.48 -0.03 0.13
N PRO A 23 17.54 0.54 1.35
CA PRO A 23 17.15 -0.07 2.62
C PRO A 23 15.63 -0.30 2.67
N SER A 24 15.21 -1.25 3.53
CA SER A 24 13.84 -1.66 3.86
C SER A 24 12.66 -0.86 3.28
N GLY A 25 11.71 -1.55 2.63
CA GLY A 25 10.41 -0.98 2.25
C GLY A 25 10.35 -0.44 0.81
N GLY A 26 11.42 -0.63 0.03
CA GLY A 26 11.51 -0.21 -1.36
C GLY A 26 10.51 -0.93 -2.27
N SER A 27 10.17 -0.28 -3.38
CA SER A 27 9.39 -0.87 -4.46
C SER A 27 9.95 -0.47 -5.82
N LYS A 28 9.76 -1.32 -6.82
CA LYS A 28 10.21 -1.03 -8.19
C LYS A 28 9.19 -1.50 -9.21
N THR A 29 8.82 -0.59 -10.10
CA THR A 29 7.98 -0.87 -11.26
C THR A 29 8.73 -1.75 -12.27
N VAL A 30 8.08 -2.84 -12.68
CA VAL A 30 8.61 -3.84 -13.62
C VAL A 30 8.49 -3.36 -15.06
N PHE A 31 7.31 -2.84 -15.44
CA PHE A 31 7.03 -2.33 -16.78
C PHE A 31 6.58 -0.87 -16.72
N LYS A 32 7.17 -0.03 -17.58
CA LYS A 32 6.74 1.36 -17.78
C LYS A 32 5.80 1.44 -19.00
N ASP A 33 5.03 2.52 -19.09
CA ASP A 33 4.16 2.84 -20.24
C ASP A 33 3.15 1.74 -20.62
N SER A 34 2.46 1.21 -19.61
CA SER A 34 1.40 0.19 -19.70
C SER A 34 0.09 0.72 -19.11
N GLN A 35 -1.05 0.06 -19.36
CA GLN A 35 -2.29 0.33 -18.63
C GLN A 35 -2.32 -0.31 -17.23
N LEU A 36 -1.37 -1.21 -16.96
CA LEU A 36 -1.16 -1.86 -15.68
C LEU A 36 0.08 -1.26 -15.01
N MET A 37 -0.04 -0.97 -13.72
CA MET A 37 1.09 -0.69 -12.86
C MET A 37 1.52 -2.01 -12.20
N ILE A 38 2.62 -2.58 -12.68
CA ILE A 38 3.16 -3.84 -12.18
C ILE A 38 4.45 -3.52 -11.43
N PHE A 39 4.51 -3.83 -10.14
CA PHE A 39 5.68 -3.52 -9.31
C PHE A 39 5.96 -4.61 -8.28
N VAL A 40 7.23 -4.74 -7.89
CA VAL A 40 7.65 -5.57 -6.76
C VAL A 40 7.84 -4.67 -5.55
N SER A 41 7.34 -5.09 -4.39
CA SER A 41 7.44 -4.37 -3.12
C SER A 41 8.09 -5.25 -2.06
N ALA A 42 9.07 -4.68 -1.37
CA ALA A 42 9.84 -5.34 -0.33
C ALA A 42 9.46 -4.88 1.08
N GLY A 43 9.79 -5.70 2.07
CA GLY A 43 9.73 -5.33 3.48
C GLY A 43 11.13 -5.22 4.13
N PRO A 44 11.24 -4.66 5.36
CA PRO A 44 10.12 -4.21 6.16
C PRO A 44 9.55 -2.87 5.70
N ASN A 45 8.25 -2.63 5.88
CA ASN A 45 7.64 -1.32 5.71
C ASN A 45 7.12 -0.75 7.03
N THR A 46 7.02 0.57 7.10
CA THR A 46 6.39 1.28 8.21
C THR A 46 5.30 2.18 7.63
N ARG A 47 4.04 1.84 7.88
CA ARG A 47 2.91 2.63 7.39
C ARG A 47 1.73 2.55 8.33
N GLY A 48 1.10 3.68 8.63
CA GLY A 48 -0.12 3.78 9.43
C GLY A 48 -1.38 4.01 8.58
N ASP A 49 -1.19 4.39 7.32
CA ASP A 49 -2.24 4.70 6.36
C ASP A 49 -2.88 3.42 5.77
N PHE A 50 -4.11 3.60 5.33
CA PHE A 50 -4.88 2.67 4.53
C PHE A 50 -5.09 3.31 3.17
N HIS A 51 -4.62 2.65 2.12
CA HIS A 51 -4.82 3.07 0.76
C HIS A 51 -6.24 2.73 0.30
N VAL A 52 -6.86 3.68 -0.40
CA VAL A 52 -8.18 3.56 -1.01
C VAL A 52 -8.06 3.96 -2.47
N THR A 53 -8.48 3.07 -3.36
CA THR A 53 -8.52 3.32 -4.80
C THR A 53 -9.72 2.64 -5.44
N ASP A 54 -10.24 3.18 -6.54
CA ASP A 54 -11.36 2.58 -7.28
C ASP A 54 -11.01 1.23 -7.92
N SER A 55 -9.73 1.03 -8.27
CA SER A 55 -9.32 -0.20 -8.94
C SER A 55 -9.04 -1.33 -7.94
N PRO A 56 -9.35 -2.60 -8.30
CA PRO A 56 -8.84 -3.72 -7.54
C PRO A 56 -7.31 -3.78 -7.61
N GLU A 57 -6.70 -4.38 -6.58
CA GLU A 57 -5.26 -4.61 -6.51
C GLU A 57 -4.98 -6.11 -6.35
N PHE A 58 -4.16 -6.65 -7.25
CA PHE A 58 -3.73 -8.04 -7.19
C PHE A 58 -2.39 -8.14 -6.46
N PHE A 59 -2.31 -9.07 -5.52
CA PHE A 59 -1.11 -9.39 -4.76
C PHE A 59 -0.70 -10.82 -5.07
N TYR A 60 0.59 -11.01 -5.36
CA TYR A 60 1.23 -12.32 -5.37
C TYR A 60 2.47 -12.27 -4.48
N GLN A 61 2.44 -13.04 -3.38
CA GLN A 61 3.50 -13.02 -2.41
C GLN A 61 4.63 -13.98 -2.83
N LEU A 62 5.77 -13.42 -3.21
CA LEU A 62 6.89 -14.15 -3.82
C LEU A 62 7.82 -14.76 -2.77
N GLU A 63 8.10 -14.03 -1.68
CA GLU A 63 8.97 -14.48 -0.59
C GLU A 63 8.40 -14.04 0.76
N GLY A 64 8.38 -14.95 1.74
CA GLY A 64 7.90 -14.69 3.09
C GLY A 64 6.39 -14.40 3.17
N GLY A 65 5.91 -14.07 4.37
CA GLY A 65 4.49 -13.82 4.64
C GLY A 65 4.19 -12.38 5.05
N ILE A 66 3.05 -11.87 4.60
CA ILE A 66 2.54 -10.53 4.93
C ILE A 66 1.16 -10.60 5.59
N VAL A 67 0.75 -9.48 6.19
CA VAL A 67 -0.63 -9.25 6.63
C VAL A 67 -1.18 -8.07 5.87
N ILE A 68 -2.35 -8.20 5.27
CA ILE A 68 -3.12 -7.09 4.73
C ILE A 68 -4.20 -6.75 5.75
N GLU A 69 -4.07 -5.61 6.43
CA GLU A 69 -5.18 -5.05 7.21
C GLU A 69 -6.15 -4.37 6.25
N TYR A 70 -7.45 -4.48 6.48
CA TYR A 70 -8.45 -3.79 5.66
C TYR A 70 -9.69 -3.43 6.49
N ILE A 71 -10.48 -2.46 6.02
CA ILE A 71 -11.71 -2.04 6.66
C ILE A 71 -12.90 -2.54 5.85
N GLU A 72 -13.78 -3.29 6.51
CA GLU A 72 -15.04 -3.78 5.95
C GLU A 72 -16.15 -3.53 6.97
N ASP A 73 -17.26 -2.92 6.53
CA ASP A 73 -18.39 -2.53 7.40
C ASP A 73 -17.98 -1.78 8.68
N GLY A 74 -16.99 -0.89 8.54
CA GLY A 74 -16.46 -0.07 9.63
C GLY A 74 -15.60 -0.84 10.65
N LYS A 75 -15.28 -2.10 10.39
CA LYS A 75 -14.44 -2.94 11.24
C LYS A 75 -13.12 -3.25 10.58
N ARG A 76 -12.04 -3.26 11.35
CA ARG A 76 -10.75 -3.71 10.87
C ARG A 76 -10.67 -5.23 10.85
N LEU A 77 -10.34 -5.76 9.68
CA LEU A 77 -10.05 -7.15 9.45
C LEU A 77 -8.59 -7.32 9.03
N LYS A 78 -8.10 -8.56 9.12
CA LYS A 78 -6.75 -8.93 8.73
C LYS A 78 -6.79 -10.19 7.88
N SER A 79 -6.08 -10.16 6.76
CA SER A 79 -5.82 -11.36 5.97
C SER A 79 -4.33 -11.64 5.93
N ARG A 80 -3.95 -12.90 6.13
CA ARG A 80 -2.57 -13.36 5.97
C ARG A 80 -2.39 -13.81 4.53
N VAL A 81 -1.29 -13.40 3.90
CA VAL A 81 -0.88 -13.86 2.56
C VAL A 81 0.53 -14.41 2.70
N GLN A 82 0.66 -15.72 2.63
CA GLN A 82 1.89 -16.48 2.74
C GLN A 82 2.61 -16.56 1.40
N GLU A 83 3.87 -16.98 1.44
CA GLU A 83 4.67 -17.24 0.25
C GLU A 83 3.94 -18.19 -0.71
N GLY A 84 3.88 -17.83 -1.99
CA GLY A 84 3.17 -18.58 -3.02
C GLY A 84 1.68 -18.24 -3.12
N GLU A 85 1.09 -17.55 -2.14
CA GLU A 85 -0.33 -17.20 -2.16
C GLU A 85 -0.61 -15.93 -2.98
N VAL A 86 -1.82 -15.90 -3.53
CA VAL A 86 -2.36 -14.75 -4.24
C VAL A 86 -3.58 -14.20 -3.51
N ALA A 87 -3.79 -12.89 -3.60
CA ALA A 87 -4.97 -12.21 -3.08
C ALA A 87 -5.42 -11.12 -4.05
N LEU A 88 -6.72 -10.84 -4.09
CA LEU A 88 -7.29 -9.73 -4.84
C LEU A 88 -8.04 -8.82 -3.86
N MET A 89 -7.52 -7.61 -3.66
CA MET A 89 -8.22 -6.58 -2.88
C MET A 89 -9.26 -5.91 -3.77
N PRO A 90 -10.55 -5.90 -3.39
CA PRO A 90 -11.56 -5.16 -4.14
C PRO A 90 -11.29 -3.66 -4.14
N GLY A 91 -11.73 -2.99 -5.21
CA GLY A 91 -11.74 -1.53 -5.24
C GLY A 91 -12.58 -0.94 -4.12
N MET A 92 -12.21 0.26 -3.68
CA MET A 92 -12.86 1.02 -2.61
C MET A 92 -12.82 0.39 -1.21
N VAL A 93 -12.06 -0.70 -1.03
CA VAL A 93 -11.78 -1.27 0.28
C VAL A 93 -10.49 -0.65 0.84
N PRO A 94 -10.55 0.14 1.94
CA PRO A 94 -9.37 0.69 2.56
C PRO A 94 -8.48 -0.43 3.09
N HIS A 95 -7.21 -0.45 2.68
CA HIS A 95 -6.29 -1.52 3.04
C HIS A 95 -4.87 -1.04 3.32
N SER A 96 -4.15 -1.73 4.21
CA SER A 96 -2.83 -1.39 4.70
C SER A 96 -1.94 -2.64 4.72
N PRO A 97 -1.19 -2.94 3.65
CA PRO A 97 -0.25 -4.05 3.61
C PRO A 97 0.91 -3.87 4.60
N GLN A 98 1.04 -4.81 5.53
CA GLN A 98 2.10 -4.89 6.54
C GLN A 98 3.15 -5.90 6.07
N ARG A 99 4.35 -5.42 5.75
CA ARG A 99 5.45 -6.21 5.21
C ARG A 99 6.56 -6.32 6.27
N PRO A 100 6.79 -7.50 6.88
CA PRO A 100 7.96 -7.76 7.71
C PRO A 100 9.28 -7.75 6.93
N ALA A 101 10.41 -7.83 7.62
CA ALA A 101 11.70 -7.91 6.95
C ALA A 101 11.86 -9.22 6.14
N GLY A 102 12.53 -9.14 5.00
CA GLY A 102 12.81 -10.31 4.15
C GLY A 102 11.63 -10.79 3.31
N THR A 103 10.60 -9.98 3.11
CA THR A 103 9.47 -10.32 2.23
C THR A 103 9.57 -9.62 0.88
N LEU A 104 9.12 -10.29 -0.19
CA LEU A 104 8.90 -9.72 -1.52
C LEU A 104 7.50 -10.08 -2.02
N GLY A 105 6.81 -9.12 -2.63
CA GLY A 105 5.51 -9.37 -3.26
C GLY A 105 5.37 -8.59 -4.57
N LEU A 106 4.81 -9.25 -5.59
CA LEU A 106 4.36 -8.62 -6.82
C LEU A 106 2.97 -8.00 -6.56
N VAL A 107 2.80 -6.76 -6.98
CA VAL A 107 1.52 -6.05 -6.94
C VAL A 107 1.17 -5.59 -8.35
N ILE A 108 -0.09 -5.77 -8.73
CA ILE A 108 -0.63 -5.31 -10.00
C ILE A 108 -1.83 -4.43 -9.71
N GLU A 109 -1.72 -3.18 -10.12
CA GLU A 109 -2.79 -2.19 -10.09
C GLU A 109 -3.13 -1.74 -11.51
N ARG A 110 -4.28 -1.10 -11.68
CA ARG A 110 -4.60 -0.37 -12.89
C ARG A 110 -4.03 1.05 -12.78
N ILE A 111 -3.56 1.63 -13.90
CA ILE A 111 -3.27 3.07 -13.92
C ILE A 111 -4.57 3.86 -13.68
N ARG A 112 -4.46 4.91 -12.86
CA ARG A 112 -5.59 5.77 -12.48
C ARG A 112 -6.16 6.46 -13.73
N ARG A 113 -7.48 6.46 -13.85
CA ARG A 113 -8.24 7.31 -14.79
C ARG A 113 -8.39 8.71 -14.19
N PRO A 114 -8.73 9.72 -15.02
CA PRO A 114 -8.96 11.08 -14.51
C PRO A 114 -9.91 11.12 -13.32
N ASP A 115 -11.00 10.37 -13.35
CA ASP A 115 -12.04 10.42 -12.31
C ASP A 115 -11.90 9.33 -11.24
N ASP A 116 -10.81 8.54 -11.26
CA ASP A 116 -10.60 7.53 -10.22
C ASP A 116 -10.33 8.20 -8.86
N ILE A 117 -10.81 7.59 -7.79
CA ILE A 117 -10.40 7.89 -6.42
C ILE A 117 -9.05 7.20 -6.17
N ASP A 118 -8.08 7.94 -5.61
CA ASP A 118 -6.84 7.40 -5.05
C ASP A 118 -6.51 8.26 -3.81
N GLY A 119 -6.44 7.65 -2.63
CA GLY A 119 -6.27 8.39 -1.39
C GLY A 119 -5.81 7.54 -0.22
N PHE A 120 -5.51 8.22 0.88
CA PHE A 120 -5.11 7.60 2.13
C PHE A 120 -6.08 7.94 3.23
N HIS A 121 -6.43 6.93 4.01
CA HIS A 121 -7.21 7.02 5.23
C HIS A 121 -6.35 6.62 6.42
N TRP A 122 -6.66 7.16 7.60
CA TRP A 122 -6.11 6.70 8.87
C TRP A 122 -7.24 6.33 9.82
N TYR A 123 -7.03 5.31 10.64
CA TYR A 123 -8.04 4.76 11.54
C TYR A 123 -7.49 4.63 12.96
N CYS A 124 -8.36 4.80 13.95
CA CYS A 124 -8.01 4.67 15.35
C CYS A 124 -7.65 3.21 15.69
N ASN A 125 -6.51 2.98 16.34
CA ASN A 125 -6.07 1.65 16.77
C ASN A 125 -6.89 1.10 17.96
N ASN A 126 -7.78 1.91 18.56
CA ASN A 126 -8.58 1.53 19.73
C ASN A 126 -10.03 1.17 19.39
N CYS A 127 -10.61 1.82 18.37
CA CYS A 127 -12.04 1.69 18.06
C CYS A 127 -12.34 1.68 16.56
N ASP A 128 -11.32 1.65 15.70
CA ASP A 128 -11.43 1.64 14.24
C ASP A 128 -12.19 2.81 13.60
N ALA A 129 -12.54 3.85 14.37
CA ALA A 129 -13.06 5.09 13.81
C ALA A 129 -12.05 5.76 12.88
N LYS A 130 -12.52 6.22 11.69
CA LYS A 130 -11.71 6.99 10.74
C LYS A 130 -11.27 8.32 11.37
N LEU A 131 -9.99 8.61 11.30
CA LEU A 131 -9.35 9.80 11.86
C LEU A 131 -9.26 10.91 10.82
N TYR A 132 -8.75 10.55 9.66
CA TYR A 132 -8.42 11.47 8.59
C TYR A 132 -8.48 10.75 7.25
N GLU A 133 -8.82 11.49 6.21
CA GLU A 133 -8.76 11.05 4.83
C GLU A 133 -8.17 12.17 3.97
N VAL A 134 -7.41 11.80 2.96
CA VAL A 134 -6.83 12.75 2.01
C VAL A 134 -6.71 12.11 0.64
N ALA A 135 -7.09 12.87 -0.38
CA ALA A 135 -6.88 12.47 -1.77
C ALA A 135 -5.38 12.55 -2.12
N LYS A 136 -4.86 11.46 -2.69
CA LYS A 136 -3.56 11.40 -3.35
C LYS A 136 -3.67 11.83 -4.82
N TRP A 137 -4.79 11.49 -5.46
CA TRP A 137 -5.19 11.98 -6.77
C TRP A 137 -6.57 12.62 -6.66
N ASP A 138 -6.72 13.82 -7.23
CA ASP A 138 -8.00 14.56 -7.25
C ASP A 138 -8.50 14.85 -8.69
N GLY A 139 -8.01 14.07 -9.65
CA GLY A 139 -8.29 14.28 -11.08
C GLY A 139 -7.38 15.27 -11.78
N LYS A 140 -6.54 15.99 -11.03
CA LYS A 140 -5.64 17.02 -11.58
C LYS A 140 -4.22 16.93 -11.04
N VAL A 141 -4.07 16.67 -9.75
CA VAL A 141 -2.78 16.68 -9.07
C VAL A 141 -2.53 15.32 -8.41
N LEU A 142 -1.39 14.72 -8.75
CA LEU A 142 -0.85 13.59 -8.01
C LEU A 142 0.05 14.13 -6.89
N ARG A 143 -0.31 13.86 -5.64
CA ARG A 143 0.44 14.25 -4.45
C ARG A 143 1.41 13.15 -4.05
N ASP A 144 2.53 13.55 -3.46
CA ASP A 144 3.52 12.61 -2.93
C ASP A 144 3.00 11.92 -1.67
N SER A 145 3.05 10.60 -1.64
CA SER A 145 2.54 9.81 -0.50
C SER A 145 3.31 10.07 0.79
N GLN A 146 4.62 10.31 0.71
CA GLN A 146 5.45 10.56 1.90
C GLN A 146 5.13 11.92 2.51
N GLU A 147 4.88 12.93 1.68
CA GLU A 147 4.44 14.25 2.15
C GLU A 147 3.09 14.18 2.86
N LEU A 148 2.12 13.45 2.29
CA LEU A 148 0.81 13.24 2.90
C LEU A 148 0.93 12.54 4.26
N THR A 149 1.71 11.47 4.32
CA THR A 149 1.96 10.74 5.58
C THR A 149 2.65 11.62 6.61
N LYS A 150 3.69 12.37 6.23
CA LYS A 150 4.38 13.30 7.14
C LYS A 150 3.44 14.40 7.67
N GLY A 151 2.54 14.89 6.82
CA GLY A 151 1.51 15.85 7.20
C GLY A 151 0.57 15.31 8.27
N PHE A 152 0.14 14.05 8.15
CA PHE A 152 -0.64 13.37 9.18
C PHE A 152 0.17 13.15 10.47
N GLU A 153 1.39 12.61 10.35
CA GLU A 153 2.21 12.24 11.51
C GLU A 153 2.60 13.44 12.38
N SER A 154 2.89 14.58 11.75
CA SER A 154 3.26 15.82 12.46
C SER A 154 2.08 16.58 13.07
N ASN A 155 0.83 16.18 12.77
CA ASN A 155 -0.36 16.88 13.24
C ASN A 155 -1.10 16.06 14.30
N GLU A 156 -1.00 16.49 15.57
CA GLU A 156 -1.66 15.81 16.69
C GLU A 156 -3.19 15.83 16.59
N GLU A 157 -3.78 16.90 16.08
CA GLU A 157 -5.23 17.01 15.91
C GLU A 157 -5.73 15.95 14.92
N LEU A 158 -5.04 15.76 13.79
CA LEU A 158 -5.35 14.71 12.82
C LEU A 158 -5.17 13.30 13.42
N ARG A 159 -4.21 13.12 14.33
CA ARG A 159 -3.98 11.86 15.04
C ARG A 159 -4.95 11.64 16.21
N THR A 160 -5.74 12.63 16.60
CA THR A 160 -6.64 12.53 17.75
C THR A 160 -7.99 11.95 17.31
N CYS A 161 -8.35 10.79 17.88
CA CYS A 161 -9.62 10.17 17.58
C CYS A 161 -10.79 10.98 18.16
N LYS A 162 -11.65 11.50 17.30
CA LYS A 162 -12.86 12.24 17.71
C LYS A 162 -13.88 11.37 18.46
N SER A 163 -13.83 10.06 18.29
CA SER A 163 -14.80 9.12 18.90
C SER A 163 -14.40 8.64 20.30
N CYS A 164 -13.10 8.50 20.60
CA CYS A 164 -12.63 8.01 21.91
C CYS A 164 -11.57 8.89 22.59
N GLY A 165 -11.18 10.01 21.97
CA GLY A 165 -10.19 10.96 22.51
C GLY A 165 -8.74 10.49 22.44
N LYS A 166 -8.46 9.27 21.97
CA LYS A 166 -7.10 8.71 21.96
C LYS A 166 -6.27 9.28 20.81
N VAL A 167 -5.12 9.88 21.15
CA VAL A 167 -4.09 10.28 20.20
C VAL A 167 -3.36 9.05 19.66
N GLN A 168 -3.29 8.90 18.35
CA GLN A 168 -2.59 7.78 17.73
C GLN A 168 -1.07 7.97 17.74
N PRO A 169 -0.29 6.92 18.05
CA PRO A 169 1.15 6.97 17.89
C PRO A 169 1.54 7.02 16.41
N ILE A 170 2.74 7.51 16.13
CA ILE A 170 3.38 7.38 14.81
C ILE A 170 3.68 5.88 14.60
N ALA A 171 3.49 5.39 13.38
CA ALA A 171 3.78 4.00 13.06
C ALA A 171 5.28 3.71 13.25
N ALA A 172 5.59 2.61 13.95
CA ALA A 172 6.97 2.24 14.27
C ALA A 172 7.47 0.99 13.52
N GLY A 173 6.60 0.36 12.72
CA GLY A 173 6.90 -0.84 11.96
C GLY A 173 5.64 -1.53 11.43
N PRO A 174 5.78 -2.72 10.81
CA PRO A 174 4.65 -3.50 10.32
C PRO A 174 3.84 -4.08 11.49
N ARG A 175 2.51 -4.04 11.36
CA ARG A 175 1.53 -4.57 12.35
C ARG A 175 1.14 -6.02 12.06
N ILE A 176 2.07 -6.93 12.31
CA ILE A 176 1.91 -8.39 12.14
C ILE A 176 1.28 -9.07 13.34
#